data_AF-A0A0F9HYE9-F1
#
_entry.id   AF-A0A0F9HYE9-F1
#
_cell.length_a   1.000
_cell.length_b   1.000
_cell.length_c   1.000
_cell.angle_alpha   90.00
_cell.angle_beta   90.00
_cell.angle_gamma   90.00
#
_symmetry.space_group_name_H-M   'P 1'
#
loop_
_entity.id
_entity.type
_entity.pdbx_description
1 polymer ?
#
loop_
_entity_poly.entity_id
_entity_poly.type
_entity_poly.pdbx_seq_one_letter_code
_entity_poly.pdbx_strand_id
1 'polypeptide(L)'
;GPKIFGNKKNQESQFNRIISQILNRKSTKHAYLSLSNAKDYKYRDEKFSSPPCTIGLHFYVRENQLNLTTYMRSNDAYLGLPHDLFCFTMLQEVISCRTDIPLGSYTHIATSMHIYKPNFDNVKDYLKEGLQEPIEMPIMKNSDDNLLDHVSHEFDIMQPLENCELMDEYWRDYVLFANKHFNSYNDKEFWKDQFHNETMRRIASNSIGK
;
A
#
# COMPACT_ATOMS: atom_id res chain seq x y z
N GLY A 1 7.33 -1.04 7.07
CA GLY A 1 8.27 -0.23 7.87
C GLY A 1 8.23 -0.59 9.37
N PRO A 2 9.24 -0.19 10.17
CA PRO A 2 9.40 -0.64 11.56
C PRO A 2 8.26 -0.29 12.51
N LYS A 3 7.57 0.84 12.30
CA LYS A 3 6.40 1.22 13.12
C LYS A 3 5.22 0.26 12.94
N ILE A 4 5.13 -0.47 11.82
CA ILE A 4 4.06 -1.43 11.52
C ILE A 4 4.46 -2.84 11.96
N PHE A 5 5.59 -3.31 11.44
CA PHE A 5 6.03 -4.70 11.54
C PHE A 5 6.99 -4.97 12.70
N GLY A 6 7.39 -3.94 13.45
CA GLY A 6 8.40 -4.05 14.50
C GLY A 6 9.83 -4.05 13.95
N ASN A 7 10.80 -4.28 14.83
CA ASN A 7 12.21 -4.43 14.48
C ASN A 7 12.86 -5.55 15.31
N LYS A 8 14.04 -6.02 14.88
CA LYS A 8 14.81 -7.09 15.57
C LYS A 8 15.25 -6.73 17.01
N LYS A 9 14.99 -5.51 17.50
CA LYS A 9 15.41 -5.00 18.83
C LYS A 9 14.24 -4.85 19.81
N ASN A 10 13.32 -5.83 19.85
CA ASN A 10 12.23 -5.95 20.83
C ASN A 10 10.97 -5.09 20.61
N GLN A 11 10.70 -4.60 19.39
CA GLN A 11 9.39 -3.99 19.12
C GLN A 11 8.43 -5.03 18.55
N GLU A 12 7.37 -5.36 19.31
CA GLU A 12 6.30 -6.24 18.88
C GLU A 12 5.63 -5.70 17.60
N SER A 13 5.37 -6.60 16.64
CA SER A 13 4.68 -6.27 15.39
C SER A 13 3.23 -5.88 15.69
N GLN A 14 2.90 -4.60 15.47
CA GLN A 14 1.51 -4.13 15.58
C GLN A 14 0.61 -4.86 14.59
N PHE A 15 1.14 -5.18 13.41
CA PHE A 15 0.46 -5.95 12.38
C PHE A 15 0.06 -7.36 12.86
N ASN A 16 1.00 -8.15 13.41
CA ASN A 16 0.70 -9.49 13.93
C ASN A 16 -0.25 -9.44 15.14
N ARG A 17 -0.08 -8.41 16.00
CA ARG A 17 -0.99 -8.15 17.12
C ARG A 17 -2.42 -7.91 16.63
N ILE A 18 -2.60 -7.12 15.58
CA ILE A 18 -3.92 -6.83 15.00
C ILE A 18 -4.57 -8.09 14.45
N ILE A 19 -3.85 -8.89 13.65
CA ILE A 19 -4.34 -10.17 13.13
C ILE A 19 -4.79 -11.07 14.29
N SER A 20 -3.93 -11.23 15.30
CA SER A 20 -4.24 -12.04 16.49
C SER A 20 -5.48 -11.55 17.24
N GLN A 21 -5.65 -10.23 17.39
CA GLN A 21 -6.81 -9.64 18.03
C GLN A 21 -8.11 -9.91 17.25
N ILE A 22 -8.07 -9.83 15.91
CA ILE A 22 -9.22 -10.08 15.04
C ILE A 22 -9.60 -11.56 15.07
N LEU A 23 -8.62 -12.47 14.96
CA LEU A 23 -8.84 -13.91 14.99
C LEU A 23 -9.40 -14.39 16.32
N ASN A 24 -8.88 -13.87 17.44
CA ASN A 24 -9.37 -14.19 18.78
C ASN A 24 -10.79 -13.65 19.00
N ARG A 25 -11.05 -12.40 18.60
CA ARG A 25 -12.36 -11.77 18.75
C ARG A 25 -12.67 -10.87 17.56
N LYS A 26 -13.46 -11.38 16.60
CA LYS A 26 -13.90 -10.61 15.41
C LYS A 26 -14.54 -9.26 15.77
N SER A 27 -15.26 -9.17 16.90
CA SER A 27 -15.89 -7.92 17.38
C SER A 27 -14.95 -6.94 18.10
N THR A 28 -13.63 -7.20 18.09
CA THR A 28 -12.63 -6.35 18.75
C THR A 28 -12.71 -4.90 18.26
N LYS A 29 -12.48 -3.97 19.17
CA LYS A 29 -12.31 -2.53 18.89
C LYS A 29 -10.85 -2.09 19.10
N HIS A 30 -9.95 -3.05 19.35
CA HIS A 30 -8.57 -2.79 19.75
C HIS A 30 -7.55 -3.04 18.63
N ALA A 31 -8.03 -3.47 17.45
CA ALA A 31 -7.24 -3.70 16.25
C ALA A 31 -6.81 -2.37 15.61
N TYR A 32 -5.99 -1.62 16.35
CA TYR A 32 -5.51 -0.29 16.01
C TYR A 32 -3.99 -0.30 15.81
N LEU A 33 -3.55 0.35 14.75
CA LEU A 33 -2.16 0.56 14.38
C LEU A 33 -1.82 2.04 14.60
N SER A 34 -0.94 2.33 15.55
CA SER A 34 -0.48 3.70 15.82
C SER A 34 0.80 4.00 15.05
N LEU A 35 0.79 5.04 14.21
CA LEU A 35 1.97 5.49 13.45
C LEU A 35 2.56 6.77 14.03
N SER A 36 1.71 7.69 14.45
CA SER A 36 2.12 8.90 15.15
C SER A 36 2.14 8.65 16.66
N ASN A 37 3.14 9.21 17.35
CA ASN A 37 3.23 9.21 18.81
C ASN A 37 3.70 10.58 19.32
N ALA A 38 3.52 10.84 20.62
CA ALA A 38 3.86 12.14 21.22
C ALA A 38 5.32 12.57 21.00
N LYS A 39 6.28 11.62 20.95
CA LYS A 39 7.70 11.92 20.76
C LYS A 39 8.05 12.35 19.33
N ASP A 40 7.16 12.10 18.37
CA ASP A 40 7.34 12.55 16.99
C ASP A 40 7.15 14.07 16.87
N TYR A 41 6.40 14.71 17.79
CA TYR A 41 6.08 16.14 17.76
C TYR A 41 7.12 16.94 18.54
N LYS A 42 8.22 17.28 17.86
CA LYS A 42 9.27 18.17 18.39
C LYS A 42 9.02 19.62 17.96
N TYR A 43 9.60 20.57 18.71
CA TYR A 43 9.67 21.95 18.26
C TYR A 43 10.37 22.01 16.89
N ARG A 44 9.79 22.77 15.97
CA ARG A 44 10.27 22.87 14.60
C ARG A 44 11.61 23.61 14.59
N ASP A 45 12.67 22.90 14.24
CA ASP A 45 13.97 23.48 13.87
C ASP A 45 14.37 23.00 12.46
N GLU A 46 15.45 23.53 11.91
CA GLU A 46 15.92 23.20 10.55
C GLU A 46 16.41 21.74 10.39
N LYS A 47 16.63 21.00 11.48
CA LYS A 47 17.19 19.65 11.50
C LYS A 47 16.15 18.55 11.72
N PHE A 48 14.92 18.88 12.12
CA PHE A 48 13.91 17.86 12.39
C PHE A 48 13.02 17.56 11.18
N SER A 49 12.93 16.27 10.85
CA SER A 49 11.91 15.73 9.96
C SER A 49 10.51 16.02 10.52
N SER A 50 9.57 16.36 9.64
CA SER A 50 8.17 16.58 10.03
C SER A 50 7.60 15.33 10.73
N PRO A 51 6.74 15.48 11.75
CA PRO A 51 6.10 14.33 12.38
C PRO A 51 5.30 13.53 11.34
N PRO A 52 5.07 12.21 11.54
CA PRO A 52 4.28 11.41 10.63
C PRO A 52 2.95 12.08 10.27
N CYS A 53 2.62 12.08 8.99
CA CYS A 53 1.35 12.58 8.48
C CYS A 53 0.19 11.66 8.89
N THR A 54 0.42 10.35 8.86
CA THR A 54 -0.54 9.33 9.31
C THR A 54 -0.52 9.21 10.83
N ILE A 55 -1.69 9.35 11.43
CA ILE A 55 -1.91 9.21 12.89
C ILE A 55 -2.01 7.72 13.22
N GLY A 56 -2.92 7.00 12.54
CA GLY A 56 -3.12 5.58 12.72
C GLY A 56 -4.19 4.98 11.82
N LEU A 57 -4.33 3.66 11.94
CA LEU A 57 -5.24 2.83 11.15
C LEU A 57 -6.07 1.97 12.10
N HIS A 58 -7.39 1.98 11.94
CA HIS A 58 -8.30 1.15 12.72
C HIS A 58 -8.92 0.08 11.82
N PHE A 59 -8.62 -1.18 12.11
CA PHE A 59 -9.21 -2.33 11.46
C PHE A 59 -10.35 -2.86 12.33
N TYR A 60 -11.50 -3.15 11.74
CA TYR A 60 -12.65 -3.64 12.49
C TYR A 60 -13.58 -4.48 11.61
N VAL A 61 -14.16 -5.53 12.19
CA VAL A 61 -15.08 -6.40 11.45
C VAL A 61 -16.52 -5.98 11.71
N ARG A 62 -17.28 -5.69 10.65
CA ARG A 62 -18.73 -5.43 10.69
C ARG A 62 -19.37 -6.12 9.51
N GLU A 63 -20.55 -6.70 9.73
CA GLU A 63 -21.28 -7.45 8.70
C GLU A 63 -20.40 -8.53 8.03
N ASN A 64 -19.57 -9.20 8.84
CA ASN A 64 -18.57 -10.19 8.42
C ASN A 64 -17.51 -9.70 7.42
N GLN A 65 -17.33 -8.39 7.29
CA GLN A 65 -16.33 -7.77 6.43
C GLN A 65 -15.28 -6.99 7.24
N LEU A 66 -14.02 -7.05 6.81
CA LEU A 66 -12.90 -6.32 7.38
C LEU A 66 -12.88 -4.89 6.84
N ASN A 67 -13.26 -3.95 7.67
CA ASN A 67 -13.26 -2.52 7.35
C ASN A 67 -11.97 -1.87 7.88
N LEU A 68 -11.54 -0.80 7.20
CA LEU A 68 -10.40 0.01 7.59
C LEU A 68 -10.79 1.49 7.63
N THR A 69 -10.50 2.17 8.74
CA THR A 69 -10.51 3.63 8.80
C THR A 69 -9.11 4.18 9.08
N THR A 70 -8.64 5.08 8.23
CA THR A 70 -7.34 5.74 8.36
C THR A 70 -7.51 7.17 8.85
N TYR A 71 -6.59 7.61 9.71
CA TYR A 71 -6.56 8.97 10.25
C TYR A 71 -5.24 9.64 9.89
N MET A 72 -5.31 10.80 9.26
CA MET A 72 -4.14 11.59 8.85
C MET A 72 -4.30 13.04 9.29
N ARG A 73 -3.23 13.62 9.86
CA ARG A 73 -3.22 15.06 10.21
C ARG A 73 -3.12 15.95 8.97
N SER A 74 -2.53 15.42 7.90
CA SER A 74 -2.15 16.15 6.71
C SER A 74 -1.90 15.14 5.59
N ASN A 75 -2.42 15.37 4.39
CA ASN A 75 -2.15 14.52 3.24
C ASN A 75 -2.18 15.36 1.95
N ASP A 76 -1.16 15.16 1.12
CA ASP A 76 -1.03 15.80 -0.19
C ASP A 76 -1.98 15.08 -1.15
N ALA A 77 -2.99 15.77 -1.65
CA ALA A 77 -4.03 15.18 -2.49
C ALA A 77 -3.52 14.71 -3.86
N TYR A 78 -2.41 15.29 -4.36
CA TYR A 78 -1.92 14.98 -5.70
C TYR A 78 -0.86 13.89 -5.67
N LEU A 79 0.19 14.06 -4.87
CA LEU A 79 1.29 13.09 -4.83
C LEU A 79 1.13 12.08 -3.70
N GLY A 80 0.66 12.50 -2.53
CA GLY A 80 0.63 11.65 -1.34
C GLY A 80 -0.53 10.64 -1.35
N LEU A 81 -1.74 11.12 -1.63
CA LEU A 81 -2.98 10.34 -1.54
C LEU A 81 -2.95 9.06 -2.38
N PRO A 82 -2.51 9.04 -3.65
CA PRO A 82 -2.47 7.79 -4.43
C PRO A 82 -1.59 6.72 -3.78
N HIS A 83 -0.41 7.10 -3.28
CA HIS A 83 0.50 6.18 -2.60
C HIS A 83 -0.03 5.73 -1.24
N ASP A 84 -0.55 6.66 -0.43
CA ASP A 84 -1.12 6.39 0.88
C ASP A 84 -2.33 5.45 0.77
N LEU A 85 -3.25 5.75 -0.17
CA LEU A 85 -4.43 4.93 -0.43
C LEU A 85 -4.02 3.50 -0.77
N PHE A 86 -3.14 3.33 -1.76
CA PHE A 86 -2.64 2.03 -2.18
C PHE A 86 -1.99 1.26 -1.03
N CYS A 87 -1.08 1.89 -0.27
CA CYS A 87 -0.39 1.22 0.82
C CYS A 87 -1.36 0.76 1.92
N PHE A 88 -2.36 1.58 2.26
CA PHE A 88 -3.31 1.26 3.31
C PHE A 88 -4.33 0.20 2.89
N THR A 89 -4.82 0.24 1.66
CA THR A 89 -5.74 -0.78 1.13
C THR A 89 -5.02 -2.11 0.87
N MET A 90 -3.77 -2.09 0.41
CA MET A 90 -2.92 -3.29 0.35
C MET A 90 -2.73 -3.90 1.74
N LEU A 91 -2.50 -3.09 2.77
CA LEU A 91 -2.40 -3.60 4.14
C LEU A 91 -3.72 -4.21 4.64
N GLN A 92 -4.86 -3.62 4.28
CA GLN A 92 -6.19 -4.17 4.57
C GLN A 92 -6.39 -5.52 3.88
N GLU A 93 -6.00 -5.63 2.61
CA GLU A 93 -6.11 -6.85 1.82
C GLU A 93 -5.23 -7.98 2.36
N VAL A 94 -3.98 -7.68 2.76
CA VAL A 94 -3.11 -8.64 3.43
C VAL A 94 -3.77 -9.16 4.72
N ILE A 95 -4.33 -8.28 5.57
CA ILE A 95 -5.00 -8.72 6.80
C ILE A 95 -6.27 -9.53 6.49
N SER A 96 -7.03 -9.14 5.46
CA SER A 96 -8.18 -9.90 4.95
C SER A 96 -7.76 -11.31 4.57
N CYS A 97 -6.71 -11.45 3.75
CA CYS A 97 -6.14 -12.74 3.34
C CYS A 97 -5.68 -13.59 4.54
N ARG A 98 -4.97 -13.00 5.51
CA ARG A 98 -4.49 -13.71 6.72
C ARG A 98 -5.58 -14.13 7.70
N THR A 99 -6.74 -13.47 7.65
CA THR A 99 -7.85 -13.73 8.58
C THR A 99 -9.02 -14.48 7.96
N ASP A 100 -8.99 -14.70 6.65
CA ASP A 100 -10.10 -15.24 5.86
C ASP A 100 -11.41 -14.47 6.10
N ILE A 101 -11.31 -13.14 6.20
CA ILE A 101 -12.44 -12.23 6.37
C ILE A 101 -12.54 -11.36 5.11
N PRO A 102 -13.65 -11.39 4.36
CA PRO A 102 -13.83 -10.59 3.16
C PRO A 102 -13.57 -9.10 3.39
N LEU A 103 -13.10 -8.41 2.35
CA LEU A 103 -12.92 -6.96 2.38
C LEU A 103 -14.25 -6.23 2.62
N GLY A 104 -14.20 -5.24 3.50
CA GLY A 104 -15.25 -4.25 3.71
C GLY A 104 -14.83 -2.87 3.23
N SER A 105 -15.46 -1.84 3.79
CA SER A 105 -15.21 -0.47 3.40
C SER A 105 -13.83 0.04 3.85
N TYR A 106 -13.26 0.91 3.03
CA TYR A 106 -12.13 1.76 3.38
C TYR A 106 -12.62 3.19 3.61
N THR A 107 -12.22 3.81 4.71
CA THR A 107 -12.56 5.21 5.04
C THR A 107 -11.27 5.99 5.26
N HIS A 108 -11.09 7.10 4.54
CA HIS A 108 -9.94 7.99 4.68
C HIS A 108 -10.33 9.30 5.34
N ILE A 109 -9.72 9.61 6.47
CA ILE A 109 -9.96 10.87 7.19
C ILE A 109 -8.65 11.66 7.24
N ALA A 110 -8.61 12.77 6.49
CA ALA A 110 -7.50 13.71 6.51
C ALA A 110 -7.95 15.07 7.06
N THR A 111 -7.28 15.57 8.10
CA THR A 111 -7.60 16.90 8.67
C THR A 111 -7.20 18.03 7.73
N SER A 112 -6.03 17.94 7.10
CA SER A 112 -5.54 18.91 6.12
C SER A 112 -5.26 18.21 4.79
N MET A 113 -6.27 18.19 3.92
CA MET A 113 -6.13 17.79 2.53
C MET A 113 -5.70 19.00 1.71
N HIS A 114 -4.55 18.92 1.04
CA HIS A 114 -3.97 20.08 0.36
C HIS A 114 -3.22 19.69 -0.92
N ILE A 115 -3.00 20.67 -1.77
CA ILE A 115 -2.11 20.58 -2.94
C ILE A 115 -1.02 21.62 -2.74
N TYR A 116 0.25 21.25 -2.95
CA TYR A 116 1.34 22.22 -2.91
C TYR A 116 1.31 23.12 -4.14
N LYS A 117 1.50 24.43 -3.94
CA LYS A 117 1.48 25.44 -5.01
C LYS A 117 2.34 25.08 -6.24
N PRO A 118 3.56 24.54 -6.11
CA PRO A 118 4.35 24.11 -7.28
C PRO A 118 3.68 23.06 -8.16
N ASN A 119 2.73 22.28 -7.61
CA ASN A 119 2.03 21.22 -8.34
C ASN A 119 0.73 21.69 -9.01
N PHE A 120 0.34 22.95 -8.88
CA PHE A 120 -0.98 23.42 -9.36
C PHE A 120 -1.17 23.23 -10.85
N ASP A 121 -0.16 23.50 -11.68
CA ASP A 121 -0.30 23.36 -13.12
C ASP A 121 -0.38 21.88 -13.53
N ASN A 122 0.42 21.02 -12.90
CA ASN A 122 0.32 19.56 -13.08
C ASN A 122 -1.08 19.02 -12.70
N VAL A 123 -1.66 19.49 -11.60
CA VAL A 123 -3.03 19.10 -11.21
C VAL A 123 -4.05 19.58 -12.23
N LYS A 124 -3.93 20.81 -12.74
CA LYS A 124 -4.85 21.30 -13.77
C LYS A 124 -4.77 20.45 -15.04
N ASP A 125 -3.56 20.03 -15.43
CA ASP A 125 -3.38 19.17 -16.59
C ASP A 125 -3.96 17.78 -16.36
N TYR A 126 -3.72 17.18 -15.17
CA TYR A 126 -4.36 15.93 -14.76
C TYR A 126 -5.89 16.01 -14.81
N LEU A 127 -6.49 17.10 -14.31
CA LEU A 127 -7.95 17.27 -14.33
C LEU A 127 -8.53 17.38 -15.75
N LYS A 128 -7.76 17.85 -16.74
CA LYS A 128 -8.18 17.91 -18.15
C LYS A 128 -8.25 16.52 -18.79
N GLU A 129 -7.59 15.52 -18.20
CA GLU A 129 -7.63 14.13 -18.69
C GLU A 129 -9.01 13.49 -18.50
N GLY A 130 -9.85 14.07 -17.63
CA GLY A 130 -11.19 13.58 -17.34
C GLY A 130 -11.21 12.36 -16.42
N LEU A 131 -12.40 11.80 -16.22
CA LEU A 131 -12.59 10.58 -15.43
C LEU A 131 -11.97 9.40 -16.17
N GLN A 132 -11.04 8.71 -15.50
CA GLN A 132 -10.48 7.46 -16.00
C GLN A 132 -11.39 6.30 -15.60
N GLU A 133 -11.58 5.34 -16.51
CA GLU A 133 -12.30 4.10 -16.19
C GLU A 133 -11.56 3.33 -15.09
N PRO A 134 -12.22 2.96 -13.98
CA PRO A 134 -11.56 2.24 -12.90
C PRO A 134 -11.23 0.82 -13.36
N ILE A 135 -9.97 0.42 -13.14
CA ILE A 135 -9.55 -0.98 -13.26
C ILE A 135 -9.35 -1.52 -11.85
N GLU A 136 -10.16 -2.51 -11.49
CA GLU A 136 -10.00 -3.21 -10.22
C GLU A 136 -8.69 -4.01 -10.23
N MET A 137 -7.93 -3.93 -9.13
CA MET A 137 -6.79 -4.82 -8.92
C MET A 137 -7.29 -6.26 -8.77
N PRO A 138 -6.57 -7.28 -9.28
CA PRO A 138 -6.88 -8.66 -8.96
C PRO A 138 -6.83 -8.91 -7.45
N ILE A 139 -7.60 -9.89 -6.98
CA ILE A 139 -7.66 -10.24 -5.56
C ILE A 139 -6.40 -11.00 -5.14
N MET A 140 -5.75 -10.55 -4.07
CA MET A 140 -4.66 -11.25 -3.40
C MET A 140 -5.17 -12.55 -2.75
N LYS A 141 -4.59 -13.68 -3.15
CA LYS A 141 -4.99 -15.01 -2.65
C LYS A 141 -4.07 -15.57 -1.58
N ASN A 142 -2.79 -15.22 -1.64
CA ASN A 142 -1.78 -15.63 -0.67
C ASN A 142 -1.09 -14.38 -0.12
N SER A 143 -0.76 -14.37 1.16
CA SER A 143 0.04 -13.34 1.78
C SER A 143 1.00 -13.88 2.84
N ASP A 144 1.40 -15.14 2.80
CA ASP A 144 2.30 -15.80 3.77
C ASP A 144 3.60 -15.02 4.02
N ASP A 145 4.17 -15.11 5.23
CA ASP A 145 5.34 -14.29 5.60
C ASP A 145 6.56 -14.57 4.70
N ASN A 146 6.87 -15.84 4.42
CA ASN A 146 7.98 -16.22 3.53
C ASN A 146 7.77 -15.67 2.10
N LEU A 147 6.53 -15.68 1.62
CA LEU A 147 6.18 -15.17 0.31
C LEU A 147 6.36 -13.65 0.27
N LEU A 148 5.83 -12.93 1.26
CA LEU A 148 5.95 -11.47 1.31
C LEU A 148 7.40 -11.01 1.53
N ASP A 149 8.20 -11.76 2.29
CA ASP A 149 9.64 -11.51 2.43
C ASP A 149 10.36 -11.69 1.09
N HIS A 150 10.02 -12.74 0.32
CA HIS A 150 10.55 -12.95 -1.04
C HIS A 150 10.10 -11.84 -1.99
N VAL A 151 8.80 -11.48 -2.01
CA VAL A 151 8.26 -10.36 -2.78
C VAL A 151 9.02 -9.07 -2.47
N SER A 152 9.22 -8.77 -1.18
CA SER A 152 9.92 -7.55 -0.77
C SER A 152 11.38 -7.56 -1.24
N HIS A 153 12.04 -8.71 -1.23
CA HIS A 153 13.41 -8.84 -1.73
C HIS A 153 13.46 -8.61 -3.25
N GLU A 154 12.61 -9.33 -3.99
CA GLU A 154 12.56 -9.26 -5.46
C GLU A 154 12.18 -7.86 -5.96
N PHE A 155 11.24 -7.18 -5.28
CA PHE A 155 10.85 -5.80 -5.60
C PHE A 155 12.02 -4.80 -5.52
N ASP A 156 13.06 -5.10 -4.72
CA ASP A 156 14.21 -4.23 -4.47
C ASP A 156 15.46 -4.56 -5.32
N ILE A 157 15.56 -5.73 -5.97
CA ILE A 157 16.78 -6.16 -6.69
C ILE A 157 16.77 -5.84 -8.22
N MET A 158 17.95 -5.88 -8.85
CA MET A 158 18.16 -5.72 -10.30
C MET A 158 18.57 -7.08 -10.92
N GLN A 159 17.64 -8.02 -11.03
CA GLN A 159 17.90 -9.32 -11.67
C GLN A 159 16.76 -9.68 -12.64
N PRO A 160 17.00 -10.50 -13.67
CA PRO A 160 15.95 -11.06 -14.52
C PRO A 160 14.93 -11.86 -13.69
N LEU A 161 13.67 -12.01 -14.16
CA LEU A 161 12.59 -12.77 -13.50
C LEU A 161 12.86 -14.28 -13.28
N GLU A 162 14.09 -14.74 -13.49
CA GLU A 162 14.47 -16.16 -13.42
C GLU A 162 14.24 -16.79 -12.03
N ASN A 163 14.06 -16.00 -10.97
CA ASN A 163 13.80 -16.49 -9.61
C ASN A 163 12.36 -16.31 -9.10
N CYS A 164 11.37 -16.17 -9.99
CA CYS A 164 9.96 -16.02 -9.60
C CYS A 164 9.18 -17.34 -9.49
N GLU A 165 9.83 -18.51 -9.59
CA GLU A 165 9.16 -19.83 -9.56
C GLU A 165 8.40 -20.11 -8.25
N LEU A 166 8.73 -19.41 -7.17
CA LEU A 166 8.10 -19.55 -5.85
C LEU A 166 6.87 -18.65 -5.64
N MET A 167 6.56 -17.77 -6.59
CA MET A 167 5.48 -16.79 -6.47
C MET A 167 4.23 -17.26 -7.21
N ASP A 168 3.06 -17.00 -6.62
CA ASP A 168 1.83 -17.11 -7.37
C ASP A 168 1.74 -16.04 -8.47
N GLU A 169 0.74 -16.18 -9.34
CA GLU A 169 0.55 -15.29 -10.48
C GLU A 169 0.41 -13.82 -10.08
N TYR A 170 -0.24 -13.54 -8.95
CA TYR A 170 -0.46 -12.18 -8.46
C TYR A 170 0.86 -11.53 -8.07
N TRP A 171 1.67 -12.21 -7.25
CA TRP A 171 2.90 -11.65 -6.71
C TRP A 171 4.04 -11.57 -7.72
N ARG A 172 4.12 -12.52 -8.67
CA ARG A 172 5.05 -12.43 -9.79
C ARG A 172 4.75 -11.19 -10.65
N ASP A 173 3.49 -10.96 -10.99
CA ASP A 173 3.12 -9.78 -11.78
C ASP A 173 3.26 -8.50 -10.96
N TYR A 174 3.02 -8.55 -9.65
CA TYR A 174 3.19 -7.40 -8.75
C TYR A 174 4.63 -6.87 -8.79
N VAL A 175 5.64 -7.75 -8.76
CA VAL A 175 7.04 -7.30 -8.76
C VAL A 175 7.46 -6.62 -10.07
N LEU A 176 6.77 -6.91 -11.18
CA LEU A 176 7.00 -6.22 -12.46
C LEU A 176 6.72 -4.72 -12.39
N PHE A 177 5.87 -4.25 -11.47
CA PHE A 177 5.60 -2.83 -11.24
C PHE A 177 6.75 -2.08 -10.56
N ALA A 178 7.77 -2.78 -10.05
CA ALA A 178 8.92 -2.08 -9.49
C ALA A 178 9.59 -1.22 -10.57
N ASN A 179 9.87 0.05 -10.25
CA ASN A 179 10.51 1.01 -11.16
C ASN A 179 11.80 0.46 -11.80
N LYS A 180 12.50 -0.45 -11.10
CA LYS A 180 13.72 -1.08 -11.61
C LYS A 180 13.43 -2.07 -12.74
N HIS A 181 12.39 -2.91 -12.61
CA HIS A 181 11.97 -3.78 -13.70
C HIS A 181 11.51 -2.94 -14.89
N PHE A 182 10.64 -1.96 -14.67
CA PHE A 182 10.19 -1.05 -15.72
C PHE A 182 11.34 -0.41 -16.51
N ASN A 183 12.36 0.10 -15.82
CA ASN A 183 13.51 0.77 -16.46
C ASN A 183 14.57 -0.21 -17.02
N SER A 184 14.59 -1.47 -16.57
CA SER A 184 15.53 -2.48 -17.08
C SER A 184 15.17 -2.96 -18.48
N TYR A 185 13.90 -2.85 -18.86
CA TYR A 185 13.45 -3.18 -20.21
C TYR A 185 13.63 -1.98 -21.13
N ASN A 186 14.50 -2.13 -22.13
CA ASN A 186 14.65 -1.14 -23.20
C ASN A 186 13.39 -1.06 -24.09
N ASP A 187 12.55 -2.10 -24.06
CA ASP A 187 11.29 -2.18 -24.79
C ASP A 187 10.10 -2.32 -23.82
N LYS A 188 9.25 -1.29 -23.80
CA LYS A 188 8.05 -1.21 -22.96
C LYS A 188 6.97 -2.21 -23.40
N GLU A 189 6.92 -2.59 -24.68
CA GLU A 189 6.01 -3.64 -25.15
C GLU A 189 6.44 -5.00 -24.59
N PHE A 190 7.74 -5.30 -24.68
CA PHE A 190 8.27 -6.54 -24.12
C PHE A 190 8.04 -6.66 -22.61
N TRP A 191 8.15 -5.57 -21.84
CA TRP A 191 7.79 -5.55 -20.41
C TRP A 191 6.32 -5.90 -20.17
N LYS A 192 5.39 -5.35 -20.97
CA LYS A 192 3.96 -5.66 -20.84
C LYS A 192 3.65 -7.13 -21.09
N ASP A 193 4.37 -7.74 -22.03
CA ASP A 193 4.20 -9.16 -22.35
C ASP A 193 4.66 -10.09 -21.22
N GLN A 194 5.40 -9.57 -20.22
CA GLN A 194 5.80 -10.36 -19.05
C GLN A 194 4.68 -10.57 -18.03
N PHE A 195 3.63 -9.74 -18.05
CA PHE A 195 2.48 -9.92 -17.15
C PHE A 195 1.64 -11.10 -17.60
N HIS A 196 1.37 -12.06 -16.72
CA HIS A 196 0.47 -13.17 -17.07
C HIS A 196 -1.00 -12.83 -16.76
N ASN A 197 -1.24 -12.01 -15.74
CA ASN A 197 -2.56 -11.55 -15.36
C ASN A 197 -2.99 -10.40 -16.28
N GLU A 198 -4.06 -10.63 -17.06
CA GLU A 198 -4.56 -9.65 -18.04
C GLU A 198 -4.92 -8.30 -17.40
N THR A 199 -5.48 -8.32 -16.20
CA THR A 199 -5.85 -7.09 -15.47
C THR A 199 -4.60 -6.31 -15.05
N MET A 200 -3.57 -6.97 -14.49
CA MET A 200 -2.29 -6.32 -14.17
C MET A 200 -1.62 -5.77 -15.43
N ARG A 201 -1.63 -6.53 -16.55
CA ARG A 201 -1.13 -6.06 -17.84
C ARG A 201 -1.87 -4.81 -18.31
N ARG A 202 -3.19 -4.75 -18.14
CA ARG A 202 -4.00 -3.58 -18.50
C ARG A 202 -3.67 -2.36 -17.63
N ILE A 203 -3.49 -2.56 -16.32
CA ILE A 203 -3.03 -1.51 -15.40
C ILE A 203 -1.66 -0.99 -15.82
N ALA A 204 -0.71 -1.89 -16.07
CA ALA A 204 0.64 -1.58 -16.54
C ALA A 204 0.64 -0.78 -17.85
N SER A 205 -0.23 -1.17 -18.80
CA SER A 205 -0.39 -0.49 -20.08
C SER A 205 -0.88 0.95 -19.92
N ASN A 206 -1.82 1.18 -19.00
CA ASN A 206 -2.32 2.51 -18.69
C ASN A 206 -1.29 3.37 -17.94
N SER A 207 -0.37 2.75 -17.20
CA SER A 207 0.73 3.43 -16.52
C SER A 207 1.86 3.86 -17.46
N ILE A 208 1.97 3.26 -18.66
CA ILE A 208 2.98 3.62 -19.68
C ILE A 208 2.57 4.84 -20.51
N GLY A 209 1.26 5.10 -20.60
CA GLY A 209 0.68 6.09 -21.49
C GLY A 209 0.41 7.44 -20.83
N LYS A 210 1.48 8.14 -20.42
CA LYS A 210 1.57 9.62 -20.37
C LYS A 210 3.01 10.07 -20.11
#